data_AF-A0A424RCD5-F1
#
_entry.id   AF-A0A424RCD5-F1
#
_cell.length_a   1.000
_cell.length_b   1.000
_cell.length_c   1.000
_cell.angle_alpha   90.00
_cell.angle_beta   90.00
_cell.angle_gamma   90.00
#
_symmetry.space_group_name_H-M   'P 1'
#
loop_
_entity.id
_entity.type
_entity.pdbx_description
1 polymer ?
#
loop_
_entity_poly.entity_id
_entity_poly.type
_entity_poly.pdbx_seq_one_letter_code
_entity_poly.pdbx_strand_id
1 'polypeptide(L)'
;AANLQRGHPCESPGVEIRLEVLPRIQRRIIRTCAEMGKRVIVATHMLESMIANAMPTRAEVTDVANAVYEEADAIMLSGETAVGRYPIKCVEILDRIARSTESSRGLRFTDNLRLENDKQHIAQAAVNLAESISAKAIIVPTRRGRMASWVTNCHPQKSIICAFTNDSRTRRQLVLNRNVLSYRIKFSSDPEKTLCSAAKIMVKRGQFSFQDRVVVISDALAGSGVEAIQIRQISDLLPPNSSPP
;
A
#
# COMPACT_ATOMS: atom_id res chain seq x y z
N ALA A 1 -51.75 4.12 -12.25
CA ALA A 1 -51.62 3.69 -13.65
C ALA A 1 -50.22 4.08 -14.12
N ALA A 2 -49.28 3.21 -14.49
CA ALA A 2 -49.33 1.80 -14.86
C ALA A 2 -48.20 1.00 -14.19
N ASN A 3 -48.45 -0.30 -14.04
CA ASN A 3 -47.59 -1.33 -13.46
C ASN A 3 -46.23 -1.48 -14.16
N LEU A 4 -45.18 -1.83 -13.40
CA LEU A 4 -44.45 -3.08 -13.65
C LEU A 4 -43.69 -3.56 -12.41
N GLN A 5 -43.89 -4.85 -12.15
CA GLN A 5 -43.52 -5.64 -10.99
C GLN A 5 -42.15 -6.32 -11.19
N ARG A 6 -41.49 -6.62 -10.05
CA ARG A 6 -40.58 -7.76 -9.75
C ARG A 6 -39.13 -7.76 -10.30
N GLY A 7 -38.17 -7.79 -9.37
CA GLY A 7 -37.27 -8.95 -9.17
C GLY A 7 -35.77 -8.83 -9.51
N HIS A 8 -34.92 -8.65 -8.47
CA HIS A 8 -33.51 -9.09 -8.27
C HIS A 8 -32.40 -8.74 -9.31
N PRO A 9 -31.08 -8.83 -8.99
CA PRO A 9 -30.33 -8.72 -7.73
C PRO A 9 -29.37 -7.49 -7.77
N CYS A 10 -28.49 -7.33 -6.77
CA CYS A 10 -27.47 -6.26 -6.74
C CYS A 10 -26.60 -6.23 -8.01
N GLU A 11 -26.89 -5.31 -8.94
CA GLU A 11 -26.01 -4.98 -10.05
C GLU A 11 -24.97 -3.93 -9.60
N SER A 12 -23.73 -4.12 -10.05
CA SER A 12 -22.61 -3.20 -9.85
C SER A 12 -22.99 -1.76 -10.23
N PRO A 13 -22.26 -0.72 -9.76
CA PRO A 13 -22.55 0.70 -10.02
C PRO A 13 -22.64 1.14 -11.50
N GLY A 14 -22.49 0.22 -12.46
CA GLY A 14 -22.46 0.48 -13.90
C GLY A 14 -23.83 0.64 -14.57
N VAL A 15 -24.96 0.51 -13.86
CA VAL A 15 -26.29 0.49 -14.50
C VAL A 15 -27.04 1.83 -14.43
N GLU A 16 -26.64 2.75 -13.54
CA GLU A 16 -27.29 4.08 -13.41
C GLU A 16 -26.48 5.25 -14.02
N ILE A 17 -25.27 4.97 -14.54
CA ILE A 17 -24.32 6.00 -14.99
C ILE A 17 -24.00 5.78 -16.48
N ARG A 18 -24.00 6.87 -17.25
CA ARG A 18 -23.64 6.82 -18.67
C ARG A 18 -22.19 6.38 -18.86
N LEU A 19 -21.96 5.39 -19.72
CA LEU A 19 -20.64 4.76 -19.90
C LEU A 19 -19.54 5.75 -20.28
N GLU A 20 -19.87 6.79 -21.06
CA GLU A 20 -18.92 7.79 -21.50
C GLU A 20 -18.35 8.68 -20.37
N VAL A 21 -19.03 8.75 -19.22
CA VAL A 21 -18.53 9.51 -18.05
C VAL A 21 -17.83 8.65 -17.02
N LEU A 22 -17.88 7.31 -17.15
CA LEU A 22 -17.33 6.38 -16.17
C LEU A 22 -15.82 6.61 -15.90
N PRO A 23 -14.94 6.77 -16.91
CA PRO A 23 -13.52 7.03 -16.66
C PRO A 23 -13.28 8.34 -15.89
N ARG A 24 -14.10 9.37 -16.14
CA ARG A 24 -14.00 10.66 -15.44
C ARG A 24 -14.42 10.52 -13.98
N ILE A 25 -15.44 9.72 -13.70
CA ILE A 25 -15.93 9.49 -12.34
C ILE A 25 -14.93 8.67 -11.54
N GLN A 26 -14.37 7.60 -12.10
CA GLN A 26 -13.31 6.81 -11.48
C GLN A 26 -12.14 7.70 -11.06
N ARG A 27 -11.60 8.48 -12.01
CA ARG A 27 -10.48 9.39 -11.73
C ARG A 27 -10.81 10.40 -10.63
N ARG A 28 -12.04 10.93 -10.61
CA ARG A 28 -12.49 11.85 -9.56
C ARG A 28 -12.51 11.16 -8.20
N ILE A 29 -13.04 9.94 -8.11
CA ILE A 29 -13.09 9.16 -6.87
C ILE A 29 -11.67 8.88 -6.36
N ILE A 30 -10.79 8.35 -7.21
CA ILE A 30 -9.40 8.05 -6.86
C ILE A 30 -8.69 9.31 -6.35
N ARG A 31 -8.81 10.43 -7.08
CA ARG A 31 -8.24 11.71 -6.66
C ARG A 31 -8.75 12.15 -5.29
N THR A 32 -10.06 12.14 -5.07
CA THR A 32 -10.63 12.56 -3.78
C THR A 32 -10.18 11.63 -2.65
N CYS A 33 -10.10 10.32 -2.89
CA CYS A 33 -9.56 9.37 -1.94
C CYS A 33 -8.10 9.68 -1.58
N ALA A 34 -7.24 9.91 -2.58
CA ALA A 34 -5.85 10.28 -2.40
C ALA A 34 -5.69 11.60 -1.60
N GLU A 35 -6.44 12.64 -1.96
CA GLU A 35 -6.43 13.94 -1.26
C GLU A 35 -6.91 13.83 0.20
N MET A 36 -7.83 12.90 0.50
CA MET A 36 -8.34 12.67 1.85
C MET A 36 -7.54 11.60 2.63
N GLY A 37 -6.51 11.00 2.04
CA GLY A 37 -5.80 9.88 2.65
C GLY A 37 -6.70 8.67 2.95
N LYS A 38 -7.63 8.38 2.05
CA LYS A 38 -8.51 7.20 2.10
C LYS A 38 -8.09 6.21 1.03
N ARG A 39 -8.09 4.94 1.40
CA ARG A 39 -7.76 3.85 0.47
C ARG A 39 -8.83 3.70 -0.61
N VAL A 40 -8.41 3.43 -1.83
CA VAL A 40 -9.28 3.16 -2.98
C VAL A 40 -8.90 1.84 -3.64
N ILE A 41 -9.91 1.02 -3.92
CA ILE A 41 -9.75 -0.24 -4.65
C ILE A 41 -10.52 -0.09 -5.96
N VAL A 42 -9.82 -0.26 -7.08
CA VAL A 42 -10.49 -0.36 -8.39
C VAL A 42 -10.86 -1.82 -8.61
N ALA A 43 -12.13 -2.07 -8.89
CA ALA A 43 -12.68 -3.40 -8.94
C ALA A 43 -13.58 -3.58 -10.17
N THR A 44 -13.77 -4.85 -10.54
CA THR A 44 -14.59 -5.35 -11.65
C THR A 44 -14.01 -5.12 -13.04
N HIS A 45 -14.24 -6.09 -13.92
CA HIS A 45 -13.89 -6.08 -15.36
C HIS A 45 -12.46 -5.70 -15.71
N MET A 46 -11.49 -5.96 -14.82
CA MET A 46 -10.09 -5.59 -15.02
C MET A 46 -9.40 -6.49 -16.04
N LEU A 47 -9.63 -7.81 -15.96
CA LEU A 47 -9.06 -8.82 -16.86
C LEU A 47 -10.12 -9.88 -17.23
N GLU A 48 -11.38 -9.48 -17.37
CA GLU A 48 -12.54 -10.36 -17.46
C GLU A 48 -12.44 -11.43 -18.56
N SER A 49 -11.88 -11.09 -19.72
CA SER A 49 -11.67 -12.02 -20.82
C SER A 49 -10.79 -13.21 -20.43
N MET A 50 -9.97 -13.07 -19.38
CA MET A 50 -9.13 -14.13 -18.84
C MET A 50 -9.89 -15.22 -18.07
N ILE A 51 -11.20 -15.05 -17.82
CA ILE A 51 -12.06 -16.12 -17.34
C ILE A 51 -12.02 -17.31 -18.33
N ALA A 52 -12.11 -17.01 -19.63
CA ALA A 52 -12.13 -17.99 -20.69
C ALA A 52 -10.79 -18.12 -21.46
N ASN A 53 -10.00 -17.04 -21.51
CA ASN A 53 -8.80 -16.94 -22.35
C ASN A 53 -7.51 -16.88 -21.53
N ALA A 54 -6.40 -17.38 -22.09
CA ALA A 54 -5.12 -17.37 -21.39
C ALA A 54 -4.39 -16.02 -21.44
N MET A 55 -4.90 -15.05 -22.21
CA MET A 55 -4.35 -13.70 -22.37
C MET A 55 -5.48 -12.67 -22.38
N PRO A 56 -5.25 -11.48 -21.80
CA PRO A 56 -6.22 -10.40 -21.85
C PRO A 56 -6.18 -9.68 -23.20
N THR A 57 -7.20 -8.86 -23.42
CA THR A 57 -7.28 -7.92 -24.54
C THR A 57 -6.40 -6.69 -24.31
N ARG A 58 -6.08 -5.96 -25.39
CA ARG A 58 -5.34 -4.69 -25.28
C ARG A 58 -6.08 -3.64 -24.46
N ALA A 59 -7.41 -3.63 -24.51
CA ALA A 59 -8.24 -2.70 -23.76
C ALA A 59 -8.10 -2.94 -22.25
N GLU A 60 -8.23 -4.19 -21.80
CA GLU A 60 -8.08 -4.58 -20.39
C GLU A 60 -6.68 -4.26 -19.84
N VAL A 61 -5.63 -4.54 -20.62
CA VAL A 61 -4.26 -4.17 -20.24
C VAL A 61 -4.14 -2.66 -20.02
N THR A 62 -4.76 -1.86 -20.90
CA THR A 62 -4.76 -0.40 -20.80
C THR A 62 -5.55 0.08 -19.59
N ASP A 63 -6.66 -0.58 -19.26
CA ASP A 63 -7.52 -0.21 -18.14
C ASP A 63 -6.85 -0.49 -16.78
N VAL A 64 -6.21 -1.66 -16.65
CA VAL A 64 -5.36 -2.00 -15.49
C VAL A 64 -4.21 -0.98 -15.37
N ALA A 65 -3.50 -0.71 -16.46
CA ALA A 65 -2.41 0.26 -16.45
C ALA A 65 -2.88 1.67 -16.04
N ASN A 66 -4.05 2.12 -16.52
CA ASN A 66 -4.61 3.40 -16.13
C ASN A 66 -4.97 3.45 -14.64
N ALA A 67 -5.57 2.40 -14.08
CA ALA A 67 -5.87 2.34 -12.65
C ALA A 67 -4.60 2.44 -11.78
N VAL A 68 -3.51 1.77 -12.19
CA VAL A 68 -2.20 1.87 -11.52
C VAL A 68 -1.59 3.27 -11.68
N TYR A 69 -1.67 3.84 -12.88
CA TYR A 69 -1.16 5.18 -13.20
C TYR A 69 -1.91 6.30 -12.47
N GLU A 70 -3.22 6.10 -12.23
CA GLU A 70 -4.07 6.95 -11.39
C GLU A 70 -3.78 6.78 -9.88
N GLU A 71 -2.87 5.86 -9.52
CA GLU A 71 -2.40 5.60 -8.16
C GLU A 71 -3.45 4.97 -7.24
N ALA A 72 -4.28 4.06 -7.76
CA ALA A 72 -5.13 3.23 -6.91
C ALA A 72 -4.30 2.40 -5.91
N ASP A 73 -4.78 2.22 -4.67
CA ASP A 73 -4.06 1.45 -3.65
C ASP A 73 -4.03 -0.05 -3.96
N ALA A 74 -5.12 -0.55 -4.56
CA ALA A 74 -5.24 -1.94 -4.96
C ALA A 74 -6.16 -2.11 -6.17
N ILE A 75 -5.92 -3.20 -6.90
CA ILE A 75 -6.78 -3.65 -8.00
C ILE A 75 -7.35 -5.01 -7.60
N MET A 76 -8.66 -5.18 -7.80
CA MET A 76 -9.38 -6.40 -7.46
C MET A 76 -9.71 -7.22 -8.70
N LEU A 77 -9.32 -8.49 -8.66
CA LEU A 77 -9.81 -9.53 -9.55
C LEU A 77 -11.04 -10.22 -8.93
N SER A 78 -12.03 -10.51 -9.75
CA SER A 78 -13.32 -11.09 -9.35
C SER A 78 -13.46 -12.49 -9.94
N GLY A 79 -14.30 -12.66 -10.98
CA GLY A 79 -14.56 -13.94 -11.64
C GLY A 79 -13.29 -14.56 -12.23
N GLU A 80 -12.31 -13.74 -12.61
CA GLU A 80 -11.04 -14.16 -13.20
C GLU A 80 -10.26 -15.12 -12.31
N THR A 81 -10.32 -14.93 -10.98
CA THR A 81 -9.61 -15.78 -10.00
C THR A 81 -10.53 -16.73 -9.25
N ALA A 82 -11.82 -16.39 -9.12
CA ALA A 82 -12.78 -17.22 -8.40
C ALA A 82 -13.25 -18.44 -9.20
N VAL A 83 -13.53 -18.27 -10.50
CA VAL A 83 -14.09 -19.32 -11.37
C VAL A 83 -13.37 -19.43 -12.73
N GLY A 84 -12.42 -18.53 -13.01
CA GLY A 84 -11.69 -18.50 -14.27
C GLY A 84 -10.80 -19.72 -14.51
N ARG A 85 -10.52 -20.01 -15.79
CA ARG A 85 -9.66 -21.12 -16.20
C ARG A 85 -8.18 -20.88 -15.93
N TYR A 86 -7.76 -19.63 -15.76
CA TYR A 86 -6.36 -19.22 -15.64
C TYR A 86 -6.09 -18.30 -14.43
N PRO A 87 -6.48 -18.69 -13.20
CA PRO A 87 -6.46 -17.79 -12.04
C PRO A 87 -5.04 -17.32 -11.66
N ILE A 88 -4.06 -18.23 -11.67
CA ILE A 88 -2.65 -17.92 -11.35
C ILE A 88 -2.07 -16.97 -12.41
N LYS A 89 -2.26 -17.29 -13.69
CA LYS A 89 -1.74 -16.48 -14.80
C LYS A 89 -2.36 -15.08 -14.84
N CYS A 90 -3.62 -14.94 -14.43
CA CYS A 90 -4.27 -13.64 -14.30
C CYS A 90 -3.55 -12.75 -13.28
N VAL A 91 -3.23 -13.29 -12.10
CA VAL A 91 -2.47 -12.58 -11.07
C VAL A 91 -1.06 -12.22 -11.57
N GLU A 92 -0.37 -13.13 -12.26
CA GLU A 92 0.96 -12.87 -12.84
C GLU A 92 0.95 -11.78 -13.91
N ILE A 93 -0.11 -11.71 -14.73
CA ILE A 93 -0.27 -10.66 -15.74
C ILE A 93 -0.55 -9.32 -15.06
N LEU A 94 -1.44 -9.29 -14.06
CA LEU A 94 -1.72 -8.08 -13.29
C LEU A 94 -0.46 -7.54 -12.60
N ASP A 95 0.33 -8.40 -11.95
CA ASP A 95 1.60 -8.02 -11.31
C ASP A 95 2.60 -7.44 -12.34
N ARG A 96 2.71 -8.04 -13.52
CA ARG A 96 3.57 -7.52 -14.60
C ARG A 96 3.13 -6.16 -15.11
N ILE A 97 1.83 -5.96 -15.33
CA ILE A 97 1.29 -4.66 -15.75
C ILE A 97 1.56 -3.61 -14.67
N ALA A 98 1.26 -3.92 -13.41
CA ALA A 98 1.49 -3.01 -12.29
C ALA A 98 2.96 -2.59 -12.19
N ARG A 99 3.90 -3.54 -12.14
CA ARG A 99 5.34 -3.23 -12.08
C ARG A 99 5.82 -2.40 -13.26
N SER A 100 5.32 -2.69 -14.47
CA SER A 100 5.67 -1.94 -15.66
C SER A 100 5.13 -0.51 -15.64
N THR A 101 3.95 -0.27 -15.08
CA THR A 101 3.37 1.07 -14.98
C THR A 101 4.04 1.87 -13.85
N GLU A 102 4.33 1.23 -12.72
CA GLU A 102 4.99 1.84 -11.55
C GLU A 102 6.43 2.27 -11.80
N SER A 103 7.08 1.82 -12.88
CA SER A 103 8.40 2.35 -13.27
C SER A 103 8.34 3.81 -13.75
N SER A 104 7.15 4.30 -14.10
CA SER A 104 6.90 5.68 -14.47
C SER A 104 6.17 6.44 -13.36
N ARG A 105 6.34 7.76 -13.32
CA ARG A 105 5.67 8.59 -12.32
C ARG A 105 4.18 8.70 -12.65
N GLY A 106 3.31 8.34 -11.70
CA GLY A 106 1.85 8.42 -11.83
C GLY A 106 1.31 9.85 -11.77
N LEU A 107 0.00 10.00 -11.54
CA LEU A 107 -0.70 11.30 -11.52
C LEU A 107 -0.50 12.15 -10.25
N ARG A 108 0.05 11.58 -9.17
CA ARG A 108 0.49 12.28 -7.96
C ARG A 108 -0.62 13.05 -7.25
N PHE A 109 -1.82 12.47 -7.20
CA PHE A 109 -2.94 13.12 -6.51
C PHE A 109 -2.65 13.35 -5.02
N THR A 110 -1.75 12.54 -4.45
CA THR A 110 -1.27 12.65 -3.08
C THR A 110 -0.39 13.88 -2.83
N ASP A 111 0.08 14.59 -3.85
CA ASP A 111 0.77 15.88 -3.67
C ASP A 111 -0.19 16.93 -3.06
N ASN A 112 -1.50 16.73 -3.18
CA ASN A 112 -2.56 17.56 -2.56
C ASN A 112 -3.17 16.92 -1.29
N LEU A 113 -2.48 15.96 -0.67
CA LEU A 113 -2.95 15.28 0.55
C LEU A 113 -3.24 16.29 1.66
N ARG A 114 -4.45 16.23 2.21
CA ARG A 114 -4.89 17.06 3.33
C ARG A 114 -4.44 16.44 4.65
N LEU A 115 -3.69 17.20 5.43
CA LEU A 115 -3.20 16.82 6.74
C LEU A 115 -4.03 17.56 7.80
N GLU A 116 -4.60 16.84 8.75
CA GLU A 116 -5.54 17.34 9.77
C GLU A 116 -4.96 17.27 11.19
N ASN A 117 -3.84 16.55 11.40
CA ASN A 117 -3.22 16.40 12.71
C ASN A 117 -1.69 16.23 12.63
N ASP A 118 -1.02 16.47 13.75
CA ASP A 118 0.44 16.43 13.88
C ASP A 118 1.05 15.09 13.43
N LYS A 119 0.38 13.97 13.72
CA LYS A 119 0.88 12.64 13.34
C LYS A 119 0.92 12.45 11.83
N GLN A 120 -0.01 13.06 11.09
CA GLN A 120 0.00 13.07 9.63
C GLN A 120 1.13 13.96 9.09
N HIS A 121 1.42 15.09 9.71
CA HIS A 121 2.60 15.91 9.36
C HIS A 121 3.91 15.17 9.61
N ILE A 122 4.00 14.39 10.69
CA ILE A 122 5.17 13.57 11.00
C ILE A 122 5.33 12.43 10.00
N ALA A 123 4.24 11.78 9.59
CA ALA A 123 4.26 10.78 8.52
C ALA A 123 4.76 11.39 7.20
N GLN A 124 4.26 12.57 6.81
CA GLN A 124 4.70 13.27 5.60
C GLN A 124 6.18 13.65 5.68
N ALA A 125 6.64 14.19 6.81
CA ALA A 125 8.04 14.54 7.02
C ALA A 125 8.96 13.31 6.94
N ALA A 126 8.54 12.18 7.51
CA ALA A 126 9.30 10.93 7.47
C ALA A 126 9.40 10.38 6.03
N VAL A 127 8.31 10.42 5.26
CA VAL A 127 8.30 10.00 3.85
C VAL A 127 9.19 10.92 3.01
N ASN A 128 9.06 12.23 3.15
CA ASN A 128 9.88 13.20 2.43
C ASN A 128 11.37 13.00 2.73
N LEU A 129 11.71 12.77 4.01
CA LEU A 129 13.08 12.50 4.43
C LEU A 129 13.60 11.19 3.83
N ALA A 130 12.81 10.10 3.90
CA ALA A 130 13.19 8.80 3.38
C ALA A 130 13.47 8.85 1.86
N GLU A 131 12.58 9.48 1.09
CA GLU A 131 12.76 9.65 -0.35
C GLU A 131 13.98 10.53 -0.68
N SER A 132 14.18 11.62 0.07
CA SER A 132 15.29 12.56 -0.16
C SER A 132 16.66 11.92 0.06
N ILE A 133 16.80 11.08 1.08
CA ILE A 133 18.06 10.36 1.37
C ILE A 133 18.17 9.02 0.65
N SER A 134 17.18 8.68 -0.19
CA SER A 134 17.04 7.36 -0.84
C SER A 134 17.14 6.20 0.17
N ALA A 135 16.46 6.34 1.30
CA ALA A 135 16.33 5.27 2.28
C ALA A 135 15.58 4.10 1.64
N LYS A 136 16.01 2.88 1.91
CA LYS A 136 15.38 1.70 1.33
C LYS A 136 14.04 1.38 2.01
N ALA A 137 13.91 1.72 3.29
CA ALA A 137 12.68 1.49 4.02
C ALA A 137 12.34 2.55 5.06
N ILE A 138 11.05 2.63 5.37
CA ILE A 138 10.49 3.37 6.50
C ILE A 138 10.00 2.34 7.51
N ILE A 139 10.63 2.28 8.69
CA ILE A 139 10.27 1.38 9.78
C ILE A 139 9.20 2.05 10.65
N VAL A 140 8.03 1.40 10.74
CA VAL A 140 6.85 1.94 11.42
C VAL A 140 6.31 0.95 12.45
N PRO A 141 6.77 0.99 13.71
CA PRO A 141 6.13 0.31 14.82
C PRO A 141 4.71 0.89 15.04
N THR A 142 3.70 0.04 15.03
CA THR A 142 2.30 0.45 15.15
C THR A 142 1.43 -0.58 15.87
N ARG A 143 0.65 -0.13 16.86
CA ARG A 143 -0.29 -1.00 17.58
C ARG A 143 -1.58 -1.26 16.81
N ARG A 144 -2.17 -0.20 16.25
CA ARG A 144 -3.48 -0.23 15.57
C ARG A 144 -3.41 0.05 14.06
N GLY A 145 -2.21 0.15 13.50
CA GLY A 145 -2.00 0.40 12.07
C GLY A 145 -2.08 1.87 11.64
N ARG A 146 -2.63 2.78 12.47
CA ARG A 146 -2.86 4.19 12.09
C ARG A 146 -1.63 4.89 11.49
N MET A 147 -0.50 4.84 12.17
CA MET A 147 0.73 5.47 11.68
C MET A 147 1.19 4.86 10.35
N ALA A 148 1.14 3.53 10.20
CA ALA A 148 1.48 2.89 8.93
C ALA A 148 0.52 3.32 7.80
N SER A 149 -0.77 3.48 8.09
CA SER A 149 -1.73 4.04 7.12
C SER A 149 -1.42 5.49 6.77
N TRP A 150 -1.07 6.36 7.71
CA TRP A 150 -0.69 7.74 7.39
C TRP A 150 0.56 7.80 6.52
N VAL A 151 1.57 6.98 6.82
CA VAL A 151 2.76 6.85 5.95
C VAL A 151 2.37 6.34 4.56
N THR A 152 1.44 5.39 4.47
CA THR A 152 0.90 4.89 3.18
C THR A 152 0.24 6.01 2.40
N ASN A 153 -0.58 6.85 3.05
CA ASN A 153 -1.32 7.94 2.42
C ASN A 153 -0.40 8.99 1.78
N CYS A 154 0.79 9.20 2.36
CA CYS A 154 1.83 10.07 1.82
C CYS A 154 2.52 9.48 0.58
N HIS A 155 2.22 8.23 0.22
CA HIS A 155 2.56 7.57 -1.04
C HIS A 155 4.06 7.56 -1.38
N PRO A 156 4.91 6.94 -0.52
CA PRO A 156 6.34 6.81 -0.78
C PRO A 156 6.58 6.05 -2.09
N GLN A 157 7.41 6.63 -2.95
CA GLN A 157 7.62 6.15 -4.32
C GLN A 157 8.68 5.05 -4.39
N LYS A 158 9.77 5.19 -3.63
CA LYS A 158 10.92 4.28 -3.66
C LYS A 158 11.08 3.51 -2.36
N SER A 159 10.80 4.15 -1.24
CA SER A 159 11.01 3.60 0.09
C SER A 159 9.93 2.59 0.44
N ILE A 160 10.30 1.39 0.86
CA ILE A 160 9.35 0.35 1.28
C ILE A 160 8.87 0.63 2.70
N ILE A 161 7.56 0.57 2.95
CA ILE A 161 7.04 0.73 4.31
C ILE A 161 7.13 -0.61 5.04
N CYS A 162 7.92 -0.68 6.10
CA CYS A 162 8.03 -1.85 6.97
C CYS A 162 7.24 -1.61 8.26
N ALA A 163 5.99 -2.07 8.30
CA ALA A 163 5.10 -1.89 9.44
C ALA A 163 5.21 -3.07 10.42
N PHE A 164 5.41 -2.77 11.70
CA PHE A 164 5.58 -3.77 12.75
C PHE A 164 4.48 -3.65 13.79
N THR A 165 3.77 -4.73 14.09
CA THR A 165 2.64 -4.71 15.03
C THR A 165 2.63 -5.93 15.94
N ASN A 166 2.07 -5.82 17.14
CA ASN A 166 1.85 -6.95 18.04
C ASN A 166 0.53 -7.70 17.78
N ASP A 167 -0.34 -7.16 16.94
CA ASP A 167 -1.65 -7.71 16.64
C ASP A 167 -1.72 -8.35 15.23
N SER A 168 -2.23 -9.59 15.17
CA SER A 168 -2.35 -10.31 13.90
C SER A 168 -3.46 -9.74 13.01
N ARG A 169 -4.50 -9.15 13.58
CA ARG A 169 -5.59 -8.53 12.81
C ARG A 169 -5.07 -7.29 12.10
N THR A 170 -4.39 -6.40 12.82
CA THR A 170 -3.74 -5.20 12.29
C THR A 170 -2.73 -5.56 11.20
N ARG A 171 -1.91 -6.60 11.41
CA ARG A 171 -0.98 -7.11 10.37
C ARG A 171 -1.72 -7.42 9.07
N ARG A 172 -2.78 -8.24 9.12
CA ARG A 172 -3.54 -8.62 7.92
C ARG A 172 -4.21 -7.43 7.23
N GLN A 173 -4.71 -6.46 7.99
CA GLN A 173 -5.33 -5.26 7.43
C GLN A 173 -4.34 -4.38 6.67
N LEU A 174 -3.09 -4.29 7.15
CA LEU A 174 -2.05 -3.50 6.53
C LEU A 174 -1.50 -4.12 5.23
N VAL A 175 -1.77 -5.40 4.94
CA VAL A 175 -1.37 -6.03 3.67
C VAL A 175 -2.09 -5.40 2.47
N LEU A 176 -3.27 -4.80 2.68
CA LEU A 176 -4.01 -4.09 1.63
C LEU A 176 -3.46 -2.69 1.32
N ASN A 177 -2.51 -2.20 2.13
CA ASN A 177 -1.93 -0.89 1.88
C ASN A 177 -0.83 -1.01 0.83
N ARG A 178 -0.80 -0.06 -0.11
CA ARG A 178 0.22 0.00 -1.15
C ARG A 178 1.62 0.09 -0.55
N ASN A 179 2.56 -0.69 -1.09
CA ASN A 179 3.97 -0.65 -0.72
C ASN A 179 4.25 -0.92 0.79
N VAL A 180 3.37 -1.67 1.47
CA VAL A 180 3.53 -2.05 2.88
C VAL A 180 3.89 -3.52 3.06
N LEU A 181 5.02 -3.76 3.73
CA LEU A 181 5.38 -5.04 4.31
C LEU A 181 5.02 -5.03 5.79
N SER A 182 4.07 -5.88 6.19
CA SER A 182 3.60 -5.94 7.58
C SER A 182 4.08 -7.19 8.31
N TYR A 183 4.64 -6.98 9.51
CA TYR A 183 5.22 -8.04 10.33
C TYR A 183 4.64 -8.03 11.72
N ARG A 184 4.45 -9.24 12.28
CA ARG A 184 4.05 -9.39 13.68
C ARG A 184 5.29 -9.53 14.56
N ILE A 185 5.43 -8.66 15.54
CA ILE A 185 6.49 -8.71 16.57
C ILE A 185 5.92 -8.46 17.95
N LYS A 186 6.58 -8.95 19.00
CA LYS A 186 6.26 -8.55 20.36
C LYS A 186 6.90 -7.19 20.63
N PHE A 187 6.15 -6.26 21.22
CA PHE A 187 6.70 -4.98 21.66
C PHE A 187 7.30 -5.12 23.04
N SER A 188 8.46 -4.50 23.20
CA SER A 188 9.16 -4.35 24.47
C SER A 188 8.87 -2.95 25.04
N SER A 189 9.02 -2.79 26.36
CA SER A 189 9.03 -1.45 27.00
C SER A 189 10.21 -0.62 26.51
N ASP A 190 11.33 -1.28 26.24
CA ASP A 190 12.50 -0.72 25.58
C ASP A 190 12.28 -0.70 24.05
N PRO A 191 12.20 0.50 23.42
CA PRO A 191 11.95 0.60 21.99
C PRO A 191 13.12 0.11 21.14
N GLU A 192 14.38 0.20 21.61
CA GLU A 192 15.55 -0.29 20.87
C GLU A 192 15.49 -1.81 20.70
N LYS A 193 15.02 -2.54 21.72
CA LYS A 193 14.75 -3.99 21.59
C LYS A 193 13.68 -4.30 20.55
N THR A 194 12.68 -3.42 20.43
CA THR A 194 11.62 -3.56 19.42
C THR A 194 12.18 -3.34 18.01
N LEU A 195 12.99 -2.30 17.82
CA LEU A 195 13.67 -2.02 16.55
C LEU A 195 14.68 -3.11 16.17
N CYS A 196 15.43 -3.64 17.12
CA CYS A 196 16.32 -4.76 16.90
C CYS A 196 15.58 -6.01 16.41
N SER A 197 14.43 -6.31 17.02
CA SER A 197 13.58 -7.42 16.57
C SER A 197 13.03 -7.20 15.16
N ALA A 198 12.67 -5.95 14.82
CA ALA A 198 12.23 -5.56 13.48
C ALA A 198 13.36 -5.75 12.45
N ALA A 199 14.55 -5.23 12.72
CA ALA A 199 15.73 -5.34 11.85
C ALA A 199 16.11 -6.82 11.58
N LYS A 200 16.09 -7.67 12.62
CA LYS A 200 16.34 -9.12 12.46
C LYS A 200 15.37 -9.77 11.48
N ILE A 201 14.09 -9.39 11.52
CA ILE A 201 13.09 -9.92 10.59
C ILE A 201 13.33 -9.41 9.17
N MET A 202 13.66 -8.13 9.01
CA MET A 202 13.96 -7.53 7.70
C MET A 202 15.11 -8.25 7.00
N VAL A 203 16.22 -8.46 7.72
CA VAL A 203 17.40 -9.19 7.20
C VAL A 203 17.05 -10.64 6.90
N LYS A 204 16.37 -11.34 7.83
CA LYS A 204 15.99 -12.75 7.65
C LYS A 204 15.09 -12.99 6.44
N ARG A 205 14.31 -11.99 6.01
CA ARG A 205 13.44 -12.07 4.83
C ARG A 205 14.19 -11.91 3.51
N GLY A 206 15.48 -11.56 3.53
CA GLY A 206 16.35 -11.48 2.35
C GLY A 206 16.11 -10.24 1.46
N GLN A 207 15.23 -9.32 1.86
CA GLN A 207 14.92 -8.11 1.09
C GLN A 207 15.79 -6.91 1.50
N PHE A 208 16.47 -7.01 2.65
CA PHE A 208 17.23 -5.94 3.26
C PHE A 208 18.62 -6.41 3.70
N SER A 209 19.60 -5.55 3.50
CA SER A 209 21.01 -5.70 3.82
C SER A 209 21.38 -4.81 5.01
N PHE A 210 22.45 -5.15 5.73
CA PHE A 210 22.90 -4.41 6.91
C PHE A 210 23.23 -2.93 6.64
N GLN A 211 23.70 -2.62 5.43
CA GLN A 211 24.09 -1.26 5.03
C GLN A 211 22.91 -0.42 4.53
N ASP A 212 21.72 -1.00 4.39
CA ASP A 212 20.56 -0.27 3.89
C ASP A 212 20.16 0.83 4.87
N ARG A 213 20.01 2.05 4.34
CA ARG A 213 19.52 3.20 5.11
C ARG A 213 18.02 3.06 5.34
N VAL A 214 17.58 3.36 6.55
CA VAL A 214 16.17 3.32 6.95
C VAL A 214 15.79 4.58 7.72
N VAL A 215 14.54 5.00 7.56
CA VAL A 215 13.92 6.03 8.40
C VAL A 215 13.02 5.35 9.40
N VAL A 216 13.18 5.65 10.68
CA VAL A 216 12.38 5.08 11.77
C VAL A 216 11.43 6.15 12.30
N ILE A 217 10.13 5.84 12.37
CA ILE A 217 9.14 6.65 13.08
C ILE A 217 8.92 6.01 14.45
N SER A 218 9.18 6.74 15.53
CA SER A 218 9.00 6.22 16.89
C SER A 218 8.16 7.18 17.73
N ASP A 219 7.12 6.63 18.36
CA ASP A 219 6.27 7.27 19.37
C ASP A 219 6.79 6.97 20.80
N ALA A 220 7.88 6.19 20.93
CA ALA A 220 8.25 5.54 22.19
C ALA A 220 9.69 5.80 22.66
N LEU A 221 10.55 6.43 21.86
CA LEU A 221 11.98 6.56 22.19
C LEU A 221 12.31 7.69 23.17
N ALA A 222 11.38 8.60 23.47
CA ALA A 222 11.69 9.79 24.28
C ALA A 222 10.75 10.00 25.50
N GLY A 223 10.12 8.94 25.99
CA GLY A 223 9.11 9.02 27.05
C GLY A 223 7.71 9.27 26.49
N SER A 224 6.68 9.12 27.32
CA SER A 224 5.29 9.29 26.89
C SER A 224 5.07 10.67 26.28
N GLY A 225 4.71 10.73 25.00
CA GLY A 225 4.27 11.96 24.33
C GLY A 225 5.27 12.61 23.36
N VAL A 226 6.42 11.99 23.10
CA VAL A 226 7.40 12.51 22.12
C VAL A 226 7.44 11.66 20.87
N GLU A 227 7.25 12.30 19.72
CA GLU A 227 7.40 11.69 18.40
C GLU A 227 8.76 12.05 17.81
N ALA A 228 9.45 11.04 17.26
CA ALA A 228 10.78 11.22 16.67
C ALA A 228 10.88 10.52 15.31
N ILE A 229 11.59 11.17 14.39
CA ILE A 229 12.01 10.61 13.10
C ILE A 229 13.53 10.43 13.16
N GLN A 230 14.01 9.22 12.89
CA GLN A 230 15.43 8.90 12.97
C GLN A 230 15.94 8.34 11.65
N ILE A 231 17.15 8.74 11.25
CA ILE A 231 17.88 8.11 10.16
C ILE A 231 18.82 7.08 10.80
N ARG A 232 18.77 5.83 10.32
CA ARG A 232 19.57 4.72 10.82
C ARG A 232 20.08 3.87 9.65
N GLN A 233 21.13 3.09 9.88
CA GLN A 233 21.40 1.90 9.08
C GLN A 233 20.81 0.66 9.79
N ILE A 234 20.52 -0.39 9.03
CA ILE A 234 20.01 -1.64 9.63
C ILE A 234 21.03 -2.24 10.61
N SER A 235 22.33 -2.10 10.36
CA SER A 235 23.40 -2.48 11.28
C SER A 235 23.29 -1.81 12.65
N ASP A 236 22.88 -0.53 12.70
CA ASP A 236 22.80 0.24 13.95
C ASP A 236 21.70 -0.27 14.88
N LEU A 237 20.71 -0.96 14.32
CA LEU A 237 19.59 -1.55 15.05
C LEU A 237 19.92 -2.95 15.58
N LEU A 238 21.05 -3.53 15.16
CA LEU A 238 21.44 -4.88 15.51
C LEU A 238 22.58 -4.88 16.54
N PRO A 239 22.75 -5.96 17.31
CA PRO A 239 23.85 -6.05 18.27
C PRO A 239 25.19 -6.01 17.52
N PRO A 240 26.27 -5.46 18.10
CA PRO A 240 27.56 -5.28 17.43
C PRO A 240 28.20 -6.58 16.88
N ASN A 241 27.76 -7.76 17.34
CA ASN A 241 28.26 -9.06 16.91
C ASN A 241 27.37 -9.77 15.87
N SER A 242 26.35 -9.12 15.30
CA SER A 242 25.59 -9.71 14.19
C SER A 242 26.36 -9.53 12.89
N SER A 243 27.14 -10.52 12.50
CA SER A 243 27.74 -10.61 11.17
C SER A 243 26.66 -10.85 10.11
N PRO A 244 26.85 -10.35 8.87
CA PRO A 244 25.99 -10.73 7.75
C PRO A 244 26.02 -12.26 7.56
N PRO A 245 24.88 -12.89 7.22
CA PRO A 245 24.84 -14.30 6.91
C PRO A 245 25.65 -14.64 5.65
#